data_AF-A0A6M2E170-F1
#
_entry.id   AF-A0A6M2E170-F1
#
_cell.length_a   1.000
_cell.length_b   1.000
_cell.length_c   1.000
_cell.angle_alpha   90.00
_cell.angle_beta   90.00
_cell.angle_gamma   90.00
#
_symmetry.space_group_name_H-M   'P 1'
#
loop_
_entity.id
_entity.type
_entity.pdbx_description
1 polymer ?
#
loop_
_entity_poly.entity_id
_entity_poly.type
_entity_poly.pdbx_seq_one_letter_code
_entity_poly.pdbx_strand_id
1 'polypeptide(L)'
;MRMPAAQTLLLFAHSIDTNSTFSRLVCDQWLQLDFPGADSGLTLLCKALKVRKQWDLLLHDHLQQRKDDELEYEVTQNLLSYMNTEVPYTIKRLLQIDSKTIYNHRTFQDFALVDPNPIDDTFICTPNENKGGVYLTPNLTYDCLEECEWSLIMANQDWCCPTCDLICPMTGLQKLVHKFKCGSNDKSKSHAIKDKIKSGDKKYDC
;
A
#
# COMPACT_ATOMS: atom_id res chain seq x y z
N MET A 1 -8.38 4.54 -25.10
CA MET A 1 -7.90 4.60 -23.71
C MET A 1 -6.37 4.51 -23.75
N ARG A 2 -5.63 5.50 -23.22
CA ARG A 2 -4.17 5.39 -23.07
C ARG A 2 -3.90 4.76 -21.71
N MET A 3 -3.09 3.71 -21.65
CA MET A 3 -2.74 3.09 -20.38
C MET A 3 -1.64 3.90 -19.68
N PRO A 4 -1.86 4.33 -18.43
CA PRO A 4 -0.80 4.95 -17.63
C PRO A 4 0.34 3.97 -17.34
N ALA A 5 1.58 4.43 -17.49
CA ALA A 5 2.76 3.56 -17.42
C ALA A 5 3.02 3.04 -16.01
N ALA A 6 2.97 3.88 -14.97
CA ALA A 6 3.18 3.43 -13.59
C ALA A 6 2.16 2.34 -13.17
N GLN A 7 0.89 2.54 -13.54
CA GLN A 7 -0.20 1.61 -13.26
C GLN A 7 0.08 0.23 -13.88
N THR A 8 0.51 0.24 -15.14
CA THR A 8 0.84 -0.97 -15.90
C THR A 8 2.03 -1.69 -15.26
N LEU A 9 3.08 -0.96 -14.91
CA LEU A 9 4.28 -1.53 -14.28
C LEU A 9 3.98 -2.16 -12.93
N LEU A 10 3.27 -1.47 -12.02
CA LEU A 10 3.00 -2.03 -10.69
C LEU A 10 2.05 -3.23 -10.72
N LEU A 11 1.19 -3.32 -11.74
CA LEU A 11 0.28 -4.45 -11.90
C LEU A 11 1.00 -5.71 -12.39
N PHE A 12 1.97 -5.57 -13.31
CA PHE A 12 2.59 -6.70 -14.01
C PHE A 12 4.06 -6.96 -13.68
N ALA A 13 4.74 -6.05 -12.96
CA ALA A 13 6.12 -6.24 -12.56
C ALA A 13 6.26 -7.49 -11.69
N HIS A 14 7.32 -8.25 -11.95
CA HIS A 14 7.68 -9.42 -11.18
C HIS A 14 8.25 -9.03 -9.81
N SER A 15 9.05 -7.97 -9.75
CA SER A 15 9.56 -7.42 -8.49
C SER A 15 9.37 -5.92 -8.41
N ILE A 16 8.92 -5.46 -7.25
CA ILE A 16 8.74 -4.06 -6.87
C ILE A 16 9.56 -3.83 -5.62
N ASP A 17 10.56 -2.97 -5.73
CA ASP A 17 11.44 -2.57 -4.65
C ASP A 17 11.08 -1.14 -4.23
N THR A 18 11.06 -0.84 -2.92
CA THR A 18 10.69 0.50 -2.41
C THR A 18 11.72 1.06 -1.44
N ASN A 19 11.71 2.39 -1.28
CA ASN A 19 12.31 3.07 -0.14
C ASN A 19 11.32 3.12 1.06
N SER A 20 11.73 3.71 2.18
CA SER A 20 10.93 3.73 3.43
C SER A 20 9.63 4.54 3.32
N THR A 21 9.58 5.53 2.41
CA THR A 21 8.44 6.45 2.23
C THR A 21 7.54 6.11 1.05
N PHE A 22 7.87 5.08 0.24
CA PHE A 22 7.20 4.76 -1.03
C PHE A 22 7.21 5.91 -2.05
N SER A 23 8.11 6.88 -1.91
CA SER A 23 8.31 7.94 -2.89
C SER A 23 9.13 7.46 -4.09
N ARG A 24 9.89 6.37 -3.94
CA ARG A 24 10.67 5.75 -5.00
C ARG A 24 10.34 4.27 -5.08
N LEU A 25 10.01 3.81 -6.29
CA LEU A 25 9.75 2.41 -6.60
C LEU A 25 10.65 1.97 -7.76
N VAL A 26 11.18 0.75 -7.70
CA VAL A 26 11.91 0.13 -8.80
C VAL A 26 11.21 -1.15 -9.22
N CYS A 27 10.80 -1.20 -10.49
CA CYS A 27 10.17 -2.35 -11.12
C CYS A 27 11.23 -3.17 -11.86
N ASP A 28 11.25 -4.47 -11.59
CA ASP A 28 12.10 -5.49 -12.23
C ASP A 28 13.60 -5.14 -12.25
N GLN A 29 14.06 -4.30 -11.33
CA GLN A 29 15.45 -3.82 -11.18
C GLN A 29 15.97 -2.88 -12.29
N TRP A 30 15.12 -2.46 -13.23
CA TRP A 30 15.56 -1.66 -14.39
C TRP A 30 14.71 -0.42 -14.69
N LEU A 31 13.53 -0.28 -14.07
CA LEU A 31 12.66 0.89 -14.23
C LEU A 31 12.38 1.53 -12.86
N GLN A 32 12.82 2.77 -12.69
CA GLN A 32 12.54 3.58 -11.50
C GLN A 32 11.34 4.50 -11.74
N LEU A 33 10.45 4.56 -10.74
CA LEU A 33 9.36 5.50 -10.61
C LEU A 33 9.63 6.39 -9.40
N ASP A 34 9.63 7.72 -9.59
CA ASP A 34 9.65 8.67 -8.49
C ASP A 34 8.32 9.40 -8.39
N PHE A 35 7.78 9.46 -7.18
CA PHE A 35 6.50 10.09 -6.85
C PHE A 35 6.77 11.34 -5.99
N PRO A 36 6.64 12.56 -6.56
CA PRO A 36 6.89 13.79 -5.83
C PRO A 36 5.80 14.12 -4.80
N GLY A 37 4.59 13.56 -4.96
CA GLY A 37 3.47 13.77 -4.04
C GLY A 37 3.57 12.86 -2.81
N ALA A 38 3.33 13.42 -1.63
CA ALA A 38 3.22 12.66 -0.38
C ALA A 38 2.19 11.53 -0.54
N ASP A 39 2.57 10.32 -0.11
CA ASP A 39 1.75 9.11 -0.15
C ASP A 39 1.21 8.70 -1.54
N SER A 40 1.62 9.36 -2.63
CA SER A 40 1.10 9.07 -3.97
C SER A 40 1.53 7.69 -4.44
N GLY A 41 2.82 7.37 -4.28
CA GLY A 41 3.36 6.05 -4.58
C GLY A 41 2.76 4.96 -3.69
N LEU A 42 2.62 5.23 -2.38
CA LEU A 42 1.97 4.32 -1.43
C LEU A 42 0.52 4.00 -1.83
N THR A 43 -0.26 5.03 -2.12
CA THR A 43 -1.68 4.90 -2.48
C THR A 43 -1.85 4.10 -3.77
N LEU A 44 -1.04 4.41 -4.79
CA LEU A 44 -1.08 3.69 -6.06
C LEU A 44 -0.66 2.22 -5.87
N LEU A 45 0.42 1.97 -5.13
CA LEU A 45 0.93 0.63 -4.85
C LEU A 45 -0.08 -0.22 -4.08
N CYS A 46 -0.72 0.30 -3.04
CA CYS A 46 -1.75 -0.43 -2.30
C CYS A 46 -2.92 -0.86 -3.19
N LYS A 47 -3.38 0.03 -4.08
CA LYS A 47 -4.43 -0.32 -5.05
C LYS A 47 -3.96 -1.42 -6.00
N ALA A 48 -2.72 -1.33 -6.50
CA ALA A 48 -2.14 -2.35 -7.37
C ALA A 48 -2.08 -3.72 -6.69
N LEU A 49 -1.59 -3.78 -5.44
CA LEU A 49 -1.47 -5.01 -4.67
C LEU A 49 -2.84 -5.62 -4.35
N LYS A 50 -3.85 -4.79 -4.05
CA LYS A 50 -5.22 -5.27 -3.86
C LYS A 50 -5.74 -5.94 -5.13
N VAL A 51 -5.58 -5.29 -6.28
CA VAL A 51 -6.00 -5.84 -7.58
C VAL A 51 -5.25 -7.14 -7.89
N ARG A 52 -3.93 -7.19 -7.67
CA ARG A 52 -3.12 -8.42 -7.88
C ARG A 52 -3.63 -9.58 -7.03
N LYS A 53 -3.82 -9.37 -5.72
CA LYS A 53 -4.33 -10.41 -4.80
C LYS A 53 -5.70 -10.92 -5.23
N GLN A 54 -6.63 -10.03 -5.58
CA GLN A 54 -7.97 -10.46 -6.01
C GLN A 54 -7.95 -11.15 -7.38
N TRP A 55 -7.09 -10.71 -8.29
CA TRP A 55 -6.90 -11.38 -9.57
C TRP A 55 -6.33 -12.79 -9.36
N ASP A 56 -5.33 -12.97 -8.50
CA ASP A 56 -4.77 -14.29 -8.19
C ASP A 56 -5.82 -15.24 -7.59
N LEU A 57 -6.71 -14.74 -6.74
CA LEU A 57 -7.86 -15.50 -6.22
C LEU A 57 -8.83 -15.89 -7.34
N LEU A 58 -9.21 -14.94 -8.21
CA LEU A 58 -10.09 -15.19 -9.35
C LEU A 58 -9.52 -16.25 -10.30
N LEU A 59 -8.20 -16.19 -10.55
CA LEU A 59 -7.48 -17.17 -11.37
C LEU A 59 -7.52 -18.56 -10.72
N HIS A 60 -7.32 -18.64 -9.40
CA HIS A 60 -7.43 -19.90 -8.68
C HIS A 60 -8.84 -20.50 -8.78
N ASP A 61 -9.89 -19.70 -8.63
CA ASP A 61 -11.27 -20.17 -8.75
C ASP A 61 -11.59 -20.64 -10.18
N HIS A 62 -11.14 -19.90 -11.20
CA HIS A 62 -11.29 -20.31 -12.60
C HIS A 62 -10.58 -21.63 -12.90
N LEU A 63 -9.36 -21.82 -12.39
CA LEU A 63 -8.63 -23.08 -12.51
C LEU A 63 -9.36 -24.24 -11.82
N GLN A 64 -10.12 -23.96 -10.75
CA GLN A 64 -10.97 -24.91 -10.05
C GLN A 64 -12.39 -25.05 -10.65
N GLN A 65 -12.67 -24.40 -11.79
CA GLN A 65 -13.99 -24.35 -12.43
C GLN A 65 -15.11 -23.79 -11.53
N ARG A 66 -14.74 -22.95 -10.57
CA ARG A 66 -15.67 -22.19 -9.73
C ARG A 66 -15.86 -20.82 -10.36
N LYS A 67 -17.12 -20.44 -10.57
CA LYS A 67 -17.46 -19.12 -11.11
C LYS A 67 -17.92 -18.23 -9.96
N ASP A 68 -17.13 -17.20 -9.67
CA ASP A 68 -17.46 -16.16 -8.70
C ASP A 68 -17.68 -14.83 -9.44
N ASP A 69 -18.93 -14.62 -9.87
CA ASP A 69 -19.34 -13.43 -10.61
C ASP A 69 -19.26 -12.16 -9.76
N GLU A 70 -19.36 -12.27 -8.42
CA GLU A 70 -19.24 -11.14 -7.50
C GLU A 70 -17.79 -10.68 -7.40
N LEU A 71 -16.85 -11.63 -7.24
CA LEU A 71 -15.42 -11.32 -7.19
C LEU A 71 -14.90 -10.81 -8.55
N GLU A 72 -15.38 -11.35 -9.67
CA GLU A 72 -15.07 -10.84 -11.00
C GLU A 72 -15.52 -9.37 -11.18
N TYR A 73 -16.74 -9.05 -10.72
CA TYR A 73 -17.23 -7.68 -10.72
C TYR A 73 -16.38 -6.77 -9.82
N GLU A 74 -16.02 -7.22 -8.61
CA GLU A 74 -15.20 -6.43 -7.68
C GLU A 74 -13.80 -6.15 -8.25
N VAL A 75 -13.15 -7.17 -8.83
CA VAL A 75 -11.85 -7.02 -9.51
C VAL A 75 -11.95 -6.00 -10.63
N THR A 76 -13.01 -6.08 -11.45
CA THR A 76 -13.23 -5.14 -12.56
C THR A 76 -13.38 -3.70 -12.06
N GLN A 77 -14.16 -3.47 -10.99
CA GLN A 77 -14.33 -2.15 -10.40
C GLN A 77 -13.02 -1.62 -9.79
N ASN A 78 -12.29 -2.47 -9.06
CA ASN A 78 -11.01 -2.10 -8.46
C ASN A 78 -9.96 -1.78 -9.54
N LEU A 79 -9.91 -2.57 -10.62
CA LEU A 79 -9.05 -2.33 -11.76
C LEU A 79 -9.39 -1.00 -12.44
N LEU A 80 -10.67 -0.69 -12.66
CA LEU A 80 -11.09 0.58 -13.24
C LEU A 80 -10.72 1.77 -12.35
N SER A 81 -10.98 1.66 -11.04
CA SER A 81 -10.59 2.69 -10.06
C SER A 81 -9.08 2.91 -10.01
N TYR A 82 -8.31 1.83 -10.11
CA TYR A 82 -6.86 1.86 -10.15
C TYR A 82 -6.32 2.54 -11.42
N MET A 83 -6.83 2.13 -12.58
CA MET A 83 -6.40 2.68 -13.88
C MET A 83 -6.73 4.17 -14.03
N ASN A 84 -7.80 4.65 -13.39
CA ASN A 84 -8.19 6.06 -13.38
C ASN A 84 -7.59 6.87 -12.22
N THR A 85 -6.71 6.28 -11.41
CA THR A 85 -6.04 7.02 -10.33
C THR A 85 -4.98 7.94 -10.91
N GLU A 86 -5.22 9.25 -10.87
CA GLU A 86 -4.26 10.25 -11.34
C GLU A 86 -3.22 10.54 -10.27
N VAL A 87 -1.97 10.19 -10.55
CA VAL A 87 -0.82 10.52 -9.69
C VAL A 87 0.32 11.06 -10.55
N PRO A 88 0.98 12.16 -10.15
CA PRO A 88 2.18 12.62 -10.82
C PRO A 88 3.34 11.65 -10.51
N TYR A 89 4.09 11.28 -11.54
CA TYR A 89 5.30 10.47 -11.41
C TYR A 89 6.27 10.77 -12.54
N THR A 90 7.54 10.44 -12.32
CA THR A 90 8.55 10.35 -13.37
C THR A 90 8.92 8.89 -13.60
N ILE A 91 9.42 8.59 -14.81
CA ILE A 91 9.97 7.26 -15.14
C ILE A 91 11.39 7.44 -15.62
N LYS A 92 12.32 6.68 -15.03
CA LYS A 92 13.72 6.63 -15.46
C LYS A 92 14.13 5.17 -15.68
N ARG A 93 14.82 4.90 -16.79
CA ARG A 93 15.52 3.63 -16.98
C ARG A 93 16.80 3.63 -16.16
N LEU A 94 16.98 2.60 -15.33
CA LEU A 94 18.20 2.39 -14.56
C LEU A 94 19.30 1.84 -15.46
N LEU A 95 20.49 2.41 -15.33
CA LEU A 95 21.71 1.86 -15.91
C LEU A 95 22.29 0.79 -14.98
N GLN A 96 23.18 -0.06 -15.51
CA GLN A 96 23.86 -1.09 -14.71
C GLN A 96 24.63 -0.51 -13.51
N ILE A 97 25.12 0.73 -13.62
CA ILE A 97 25.79 1.41 -12.51
C ILE A 97 24.79 1.83 -11.43
N ASP A 98 23.61 2.32 -11.82
CA ASP A 98 22.56 2.74 -10.89
C ASP A 98 22.08 1.53 -10.06
N SER A 99 21.90 0.37 -10.70
CA SER A 99 21.48 -0.86 -10.02
C SER A 99 22.44 -1.34 -8.92
N LYS A 100 23.71 -0.90 -8.92
CA LYS A 100 24.69 -1.24 -7.87
C LYS A 100 24.66 -0.29 -6.68
N THR A 101 24.17 0.94 -6.87
CA THR A 101 24.18 1.99 -5.84
C THR A 101 22.80 2.27 -5.26
N ILE A 102 21.74 1.83 -5.94
CA ILE A 102 20.36 2.13 -5.55
C ILE A 102 19.87 1.28 -4.37
N TYR A 103 20.50 0.15 -4.10
CA TYR A 103 20.12 -0.74 -3.00
C TYR A 103 20.93 -0.45 -1.75
N ASN A 104 20.27 -0.42 -0.59
CA ASN A 104 20.90 -0.04 0.66
C ASN A 104 21.63 -1.20 1.36
N HIS A 105 21.30 -2.46 1.02
CA HIS A 105 21.85 -3.69 1.60
C HIS A 105 21.73 -3.78 3.14
N ARG A 106 20.85 -2.98 3.75
CA ARG A 106 20.65 -2.94 5.20
C ARG A 106 19.66 -4.01 5.62
N THR A 107 19.99 -4.74 6.68
CA THR A 107 19.06 -5.69 7.28
C THR A 107 17.92 -4.93 7.97
N PHE A 108 16.68 -5.25 7.60
CA PHE A 108 15.50 -4.72 8.27
C PHE A 108 15.45 -5.18 9.73
N GLN A 109 15.17 -4.28 10.67
CA GLN A 109 15.17 -4.59 12.12
C GLN A 109 13.78 -4.50 12.75
N ASP A 110 12.88 -3.70 12.19
CA ASP A 110 11.58 -3.38 12.80
C ASP A 110 10.49 -4.44 12.50
N PHE A 111 10.80 -5.71 12.72
CA PHE A 111 9.88 -6.82 12.41
C PHE A 111 8.55 -6.74 13.19
N ALA A 112 8.54 -6.09 14.36
CA ALA A 112 7.33 -5.83 15.12
C ALA A 112 6.30 -4.95 14.37
N LEU A 113 6.73 -4.18 13.35
CA LEU A 113 5.81 -3.38 12.52
C LEU A 113 5.13 -4.21 11.42
N VAL A 114 5.69 -5.35 11.04
CA VAL A 114 5.21 -6.21 9.95
C VAL A 114 4.65 -7.54 10.44
N ASP A 115 4.44 -7.67 11.76
CA ASP A 115 3.83 -8.84 12.40
C ASP A 115 2.56 -8.43 13.19
N PRO A 116 1.34 -8.71 12.67
CA PRO A 116 1.06 -9.38 11.40
C PRO A 116 1.31 -8.47 10.19
N ASN A 117 1.50 -9.07 9.01
CA ASN A 117 1.78 -8.34 7.78
C ASN A 117 0.60 -7.41 7.40
N PRO A 118 0.84 -6.10 7.20
CA PRO A 118 -0.22 -5.14 6.93
C PRO A 118 -0.80 -5.22 5.50
N ILE A 119 -0.15 -5.95 4.59
CA ILE A 119 -0.55 -6.06 3.18
C ILE A 119 -1.20 -7.41 2.90
N ASP A 120 -0.56 -8.49 3.35
CA ASP A 120 -1.02 -9.86 3.15
C ASP A 120 -0.84 -10.69 4.41
N ASP A 121 -1.93 -10.90 5.13
CA ASP A 121 -2.03 -11.67 6.35
C ASP A 121 -1.56 -13.13 6.21
N THR A 122 -1.53 -13.66 4.99
CA THR A 122 -1.08 -15.02 4.70
C THR A 122 0.42 -15.13 4.45
N PHE A 123 1.11 -14.00 4.24
CA PHE A 123 2.52 -13.98 3.85
C PHE A 123 3.42 -13.59 5.04
N ILE A 124 4.39 -14.45 5.34
CA ILE A 124 5.38 -14.22 6.41
C ILE A 124 6.49 -13.31 5.88
N CYS A 125 6.64 -12.15 6.52
CA CYS A 125 7.67 -11.18 6.18
C CYS A 125 9.07 -11.72 6.51
N THR A 126 9.99 -11.67 5.55
CA THR A 126 11.37 -12.15 5.69
C THR A 126 12.37 -11.10 5.19
N PRO A 127 13.57 -10.99 5.81
CA PRO A 127 14.58 -10.05 5.33
C PRO A 127 15.07 -10.44 3.93
N ASN A 128 15.39 -9.44 3.12
CA ASN A 128 16.04 -9.66 1.83
C ASN A 128 17.55 -9.42 1.97
N GLU A 129 18.32 -10.49 2.12
CA GLU A 129 19.77 -10.41 2.35
C GLU A 129 20.54 -9.84 1.15
N ASN A 130 20.00 -9.94 -0.07
CA ASN A 130 20.67 -9.49 -1.28
C ASN A 130 20.54 -7.99 -1.49
N LYS A 131 19.32 -7.44 -1.32
CA LYS A 131 19.01 -6.02 -1.59
C LYS A 131 18.97 -5.16 -0.31
N GLY A 132 18.82 -5.78 0.86
CA GLY A 132 18.37 -5.12 2.07
C GLY A 132 16.84 -5.08 2.17
N GLY A 133 16.32 -4.54 3.27
CA GLY A 133 14.87 -4.41 3.48
C GLY A 133 14.17 -5.73 3.82
N VAL A 134 12.85 -5.77 3.61
CA VAL A 134 11.98 -6.90 3.99
C VAL A 134 10.96 -7.21 2.89
N TYR A 135 10.74 -8.49 2.62
CA TYR A 135 9.65 -8.94 1.75
C TYR A 135 8.31 -8.76 2.46
N LEU A 136 7.39 -8.00 1.85
CA LEU A 136 6.01 -7.86 2.33
C LEU A 136 5.03 -8.72 1.52
N THR A 137 5.37 -9.03 0.27
CA THR A 137 4.69 -10.01 -0.58
C THR A 137 5.76 -10.68 -1.46
N PRO A 138 5.45 -11.75 -2.20
CA PRO A 138 6.42 -12.35 -3.14
C PRO A 138 6.98 -11.36 -4.17
N ASN A 139 6.24 -10.29 -4.48
CA ASN A 139 6.63 -9.30 -5.48
C ASN A 139 7.06 -7.96 -4.87
N LEU A 140 6.95 -7.74 -3.56
CA LEU A 140 7.21 -6.44 -2.93
C LEU A 140 8.30 -6.55 -1.86
N THR A 141 9.40 -5.79 -2.06
CA THR A 141 10.44 -5.59 -1.05
C THR A 141 10.39 -4.16 -0.52
N TYR A 142 10.07 -4.00 0.76
CA TYR A 142 10.04 -2.71 1.45
C TYR A 142 11.41 -2.31 1.95
N ASP A 143 11.70 -1.00 1.84
CA ASP A 143 12.88 -0.32 2.40
C ASP A 143 14.23 -0.95 2.02
N CYS A 144 14.33 -1.37 0.75
CA CYS A 144 15.57 -1.90 0.18
C CYS A 144 16.31 -0.90 -0.70
N LEU A 145 15.67 0.23 -1.03
CA LEU A 145 16.27 1.29 -1.83
C LEU A 145 16.92 2.37 -0.95
N GLU A 146 17.97 3.00 -1.47
CA GLU A 146 18.56 4.20 -0.88
C GLU A 146 17.62 5.41 -1.01
N GLU A 147 17.57 6.19 0.06
CA GLU A 147 16.81 7.43 0.12
C GLU A 147 17.47 8.52 -0.74
N CYS A 148 16.67 9.46 -1.24
CA CYS A 148 17.13 10.68 -1.87
C CYS A 148 16.77 11.90 -1.02
N GLU A 149 17.35 13.06 -1.37
CA GLU A 149 17.15 14.29 -0.61
C GLU A 149 15.66 14.63 -0.42
N TRP A 150 14.86 14.53 -1.48
CA TRP A 150 13.42 14.80 -1.43
C TRP A 150 12.65 13.76 -0.62
N SER A 151 13.04 12.48 -0.67
CA SER A 151 12.33 11.45 0.08
C SER A 151 12.59 11.55 1.59
N LEU A 152 13.78 12.01 2.00
CA LEU A 152 14.09 12.35 3.39
C LEU A 152 13.28 13.55 3.87
N ILE A 153 13.10 14.58 3.02
CA ILE A 153 12.22 15.70 3.34
C ILE A 153 10.79 15.21 3.56
N MET A 154 10.28 14.32 2.70
CA MET A 154 8.95 13.72 2.84
C MET A 154 8.81 12.86 4.09
N ALA A 155 9.87 12.13 4.49
CA ALA A 155 9.88 11.31 5.71
C ALA A 155 9.71 12.15 6.99
N ASN A 156 10.22 13.38 6.98
CA ASN A 156 10.20 14.29 8.13
C ASN A 156 8.95 15.17 8.20
N GLN A 157 8.03 15.07 7.24
CA GLN A 157 6.77 15.81 7.26
C GLN A 157 5.72 15.10 8.12
N ASP A 158 4.93 15.90 8.83
CA ASP A 158 3.78 15.39 9.56
C ASP A 158 2.76 14.78 8.61
N TRP A 159 2.31 13.58 8.94
CA TRP A 159 1.22 12.93 8.25
C TRP A 159 -0.07 13.10 9.04
N CYS A 160 -1.13 13.55 8.36
CA CYS A 160 -2.48 13.63 8.91
C CYS A 160 -3.31 12.43 8.43
N CYS A 161 -3.80 11.62 9.37
CA CYS A 161 -4.69 10.51 9.04
C CYS A 161 -6.07 11.02 8.58
N PRO A 162 -6.58 10.64 7.39
CA PRO A 162 -7.87 11.11 6.89
C PRO A 162 -9.08 10.53 7.64
N THR A 163 -8.88 9.61 8.58
CA THR A 163 -9.95 8.89 9.29
C THR A 163 -10.05 9.29 10.77
N CYS A 164 -8.92 9.59 11.43
CA CYS A 164 -8.91 9.93 12.86
C CYS A 164 -8.22 11.26 13.19
N ASP A 165 -7.81 12.02 12.17
CA ASP A 165 -7.15 13.33 12.30
C ASP A 165 -5.85 13.32 13.15
N LEU A 166 -5.24 12.14 13.34
CA LEU A 166 -3.94 12.02 13.98
C LEU A 166 -2.88 12.71 13.11
N ILE A 167 -2.12 13.63 13.72
CA ILE A 167 -1.00 14.34 13.09
C ILE A 167 0.30 13.89 13.76
N CYS A 168 1.17 13.21 13.02
CA CYS A 168 2.51 12.83 13.49
C CYS A 168 3.43 12.42 12.33
N PRO A 169 4.76 12.50 12.51
CA PRO A 169 5.69 11.96 11.52
C PRO A 169 5.62 10.43 11.56
N MET A 170 5.38 9.81 10.40
CA MET A 170 5.29 8.36 10.25
C MET A 170 6.01 7.91 8.98
N THR A 171 6.72 6.79 9.06
CA THR A 171 7.24 6.10 7.88
C THR A 171 6.10 5.57 7.02
N GLY A 172 6.37 5.26 5.75
CA GLY A 172 5.34 4.69 4.87
C GLY A 172 4.70 3.43 5.45
N LEU A 173 5.50 2.56 6.05
CA LEU A 173 5.01 1.32 6.66
C LEU A 173 4.16 1.59 7.91
N GLN A 174 4.57 2.53 8.76
CA GLN A 174 3.76 2.95 9.91
C GLN A 174 2.40 3.50 9.48
N LYS A 175 2.34 4.28 8.38
CA LYS A 175 1.09 4.75 7.80
C LYS A 175 0.21 3.58 7.33
N LEU A 176 0.78 2.53 6.73
CA LEU A 176 0.03 1.32 6.35
C LEU A 176 -0.58 0.61 7.54
N VAL A 177 0.24 0.33 8.56
CA VAL A 177 -0.19 -0.33 9.79
C VAL A 177 -1.26 0.50 10.50
N HIS A 178 -1.09 1.82 10.55
CA HIS A 178 -2.09 2.72 11.11
C HIS A 178 -3.39 2.68 10.31
N LYS A 179 -3.36 2.82 8.97
CA LYS A 179 -4.57 2.77 8.13
C LYS A 179 -5.33 1.47 8.30
N PHE A 180 -4.61 0.34 8.41
CA PHE A 180 -5.21 -0.96 8.69
C PHE A 180 -5.96 -0.97 10.03
N LYS A 181 -5.32 -0.53 11.13
CA LYS A 181 -5.93 -0.51 12.47
C LYS A 181 -7.02 0.56 12.61
N CYS A 182 -6.84 1.71 11.98
CA CYS A 182 -7.75 2.86 12.07
C CYS A 182 -9.10 2.55 11.40
N GLY A 183 -9.10 1.91 10.23
CA GLY A 183 -10.33 1.53 9.52
C GLY A 183 -11.18 0.49 10.28
N SER A 184 -10.53 -0.39 11.06
CA SER A 184 -11.24 -1.35 11.93
C SER A 184 -11.95 -0.67 13.11
N ASN A 185 -11.35 0.39 13.66
CA ASN A 185 -11.90 1.13 14.81
C ASN A 185 -13.07 2.07 14.46
N ASP A 186 -13.25 2.40 13.18
CA ASP A 186 -14.39 3.21 12.73
C ASP A 186 -15.69 2.38 12.69
N LYS A 187 -15.58 1.07 12.42
CA LYS A 187 -16.72 0.13 12.44
C LYS A 187 -17.22 -0.20 13.85
N SER A 188 -16.39 -0.04 14.88
CA SER A 188 -16.79 -0.26 16.28
C SER A 188 -17.45 0.96 16.93
N LYS A 189 -17.32 2.16 16.34
CA LYS A 189 -18.03 3.37 16.82
C LYS A 189 -19.46 3.51 16.31
N SER A 190 -19.82 2.86 15.19
CA SER A 190 -21.17 2.95 14.60
C SER A 190 -22.22 2.05 15.26
N HIS A 191 -21.80 1.01 16.01
CA HIS A 191 -22.73 0.16 16.77
C HIS A 191 -23.04 0.69 18.19
N ALA A 192 -22.19 1.55 18.77
CA ALA A 192 -22.40 2.06 20.13
C ALA A 192 -23.46 3.18 20.24
N ILE A 193 -23.90 3.76 19.11
CA ILE A 193 -24.85 4.89 19.11
C ILE A 193 -26.31 4.43 19.00
N LYS A 194 -26.59 3.20 18.56
CA LYS A 194 -27.98 2.71 18.40
C LYS A 194 -28.62 2.18 19.68
N ASP A 195 -27.85 1.91 20.74
CA ASP A 195 -28.36 1.33 21.99
C ASP A 195 -28.62 2.35 23.12
N LYS A 196 -28.51 3.66 22.86
CA LYS A 196 -28.76 4.71 23.88
C LYS A 196 -30.04 5.55 23.70
N ILE A 197 -30.93 5.20 22.78
CA ILE A 197 -32.23 5.89 22.66
C ILE A 197 -33.37 4.88 22.74
N LYS A 198 -33.59 4.31 23.92
CA LYS A 198 -34.92 3.92 24.42
C LYS A 198 -34.90 3.93 25.94
N SER A 199 -35.46 4.98 26.54
CA SER A 199 -36.21 4.94 27.81
C SER A 199 -36.55 6.37 28.25
N GLY A 200 -37.83 6.67 28.37
CA GLY A 200 -38.29 7.76 29.23
C GLY A 200 -39.24 8.76 28.58
N ASP A 201 -40.49 8.34 28.38
CA ASP A 201 -41.63 9.25 28.49
C ASP A 201 -41.52 10.12 29.74
N LYS A 202 -41.74 11.43 29.60
CA LYS A 202 -42.76 12.19 30.35
C LYS A 202 -42.86 13.64 29.87
N LYS A 203 -44.07 14.00 29.45
CA LYS A 203 -44.64 15.35 29.32
C LYS A 203 -44.27 16.26 30.48
N TYR A 204 -44.14 17.58 30.24
CA TYR A 204 -44.96 18.62 30.87
C TYR A 204 -44.98 19.90 30.01
N ASP A 205 -46.14 20.54 29.98
CA ASP A 205 -46.49 21.81 29.33
C ASP A 205 -45.86 23.02 30.03
N CYS A 206 -45.27 23.96 29.26
CA CYS A 206 -45.77 25.32 29.07
C CYS A 206 -44.95 26.07 28.00
#